data_AF-A0A8T2SGP8-F1
#
_entry.id   AF-A0A8T2SGP8-F1
#
_cell.length_a   1.000
_cell.length_b   1.000
_cell.length_c   1.000
_cell.angle_alpha   90.00
_cell.angle_beta   90.00
_cell.angle_gamma   90.00
#
_symmetry.space_group_name_H-M   'P 1'
#
loop_
_entity.id
_entity.type
_entity.pdbx_description
1 polymer ?
#
loop_
_entity_poly.entity_id
_entity_poly.type
_entity_poly.pdbx_seq_one_letter_code
_entity_poly.pdbx_strand_id
1 'polypeptide(L)'
;MDSTCLLLVRRPKTGLLAGLWEFPSASLESDNPSLKACRAAIDKYLKSILGICANSESELVIERKLVGAYKHVFSHIHMHMKIEWMRIHVDKKDPHWDTNAKTLNGIEEKWVPINGLHDVGLTSGVKKVYEKFLEFRGRKNITKLRGKRKRID
;
A
#
# COMPACT_ATOMS: atom_id res chain seq x y z
N MET A 1 -5.24 -18.63 -8.45
CA MET A 1 -5.46 -17.25 -7.99
C MET A 1 -4.10 -16.69 -7.66
N ASP A 2 -3.68 -15.59 -8.28
CA ASP A 2 -2.41 -14.94 -7.92
C ASP A 2 -2.48 -14.55 -6.44
N SER A 3 -1.73 -15.26 -5.59
CA SER A 3 -1.63 -15.03 -4.15
C SER A 3 -0.99 -13.67 -3.90
N THR A 4 -1.76 -12.60 -4.10
CA THR A 4 -1.32 -11.25 -3.92
C THR A 4 -1.32 -10.98 -2.42
N CYS A 5 -0.16 -10.66 -1.86
CA CYS A 5 -0.06 -10.14 -0.50
C CYS A 5 0.11 -8.62 -0.53
N LEU A 6 -0.22 -7.96 0.58
CA LEU A 6 -0.04 -6.54 0.81
C LEU A 6 0.92 -6.32 1.96
N LEU A 7 1.85 -5.40 1.80
CA LEU A 7 2.78 -5.01 2.85
C LEU A 7 2.08 -4.11 3.86
N LEU A 8 2.19 -4.47 5.14
CA LEU A 8 1.72 -3.67 6.27
C LEU A 8 2.87 -3.38 7.22
N VAL A 9 2.78 -2.23 7.87
CA VAL A 9 3.63 -1.83 8.99
C VAL A 9 2.79 -1.66 10.25
N ARG A 10 3.40 -1.91 11.41
CA ARG A 10 2.74 -1.78 12.70
C ARG A 10 3.05 -0.41 13.31
N ARG A 11 2.01 0.24 13.83
CA ARG A 11 2.16 1.45 14.65
C ARG A 11 2.92 1.13 15.94
N PRO A 12 3.58 2.13 16.56
CA PRO A 12 4.25 1.95 17.85
C PRO A 12 3.37 1.26 18.89
N LYS A 13 4.00 0.54 19.83
CA LYS A 13 3.29 -0.24 20.87
C LYS A 13 2.53 0.62 21.88
N THR A 14 2.75 1.93 21.87
CA THR A 14 2.14 2.90 22.80
C THR A 14 1.56 4.10 22.03
N GLY A 15 0.64 4.81 22.68
CA GLY A 15 -0.01 6.00 22.12
C GLY A 15 -1.32 5.73 21.39
N LEU A 16 -1.79 6.72 20.65
CA LEU A 16 -3.06 6.66 19.92
C LEU A 16 -2.98 5.65 18.76
N LEU A 17 -3.96 4.75 18.69
CA LEU A 17 -4.02 3.66 17.70
C LEU A 17 -2.81 2.70 17.78
N ALA A 18 -2.23 2.57 18.97
CA ALA A 18 -1.04 1.74 19.21
C ALA A 18 -1.22 0.29 18.76
N GLY A 19 -0.15 -0.27 18.19
CA GLY A 19 -0.07 -1.68 17.81
C GLY A 19 -0.98 -2.12 16.66
N LEU A 20 -1.81 -1.22 16.10
CA LEU A 20 -2.59 -1.47 14.90
C LEU A 20 -1.70 -1.49 13.66
N TRP A 21 -2.15 -2.20 12.64
CA TRP A 21 -1.46 -2.31 11.35
C TRP A 21 -2.02 -1.29 10.36
N GLU A 22 -1.14 -0.76 9.52
CA GLU A 22 -1.46 0.20 8.48
C GLU A 22 -0.61 -0.04 7.23
N PHE A 23 -1.03 0.56 6.11
CA PHE A 23 -0.20 0.59 4.92
C PHE A 23 0.97 1.56 5.12
N PRO A 24 2.15 1.29 4.52
CA PRO A 24 3.22 2.27 4.40
C PRO A 24 2.70 3.63 3.92
N SER A 25 3.00 4.69 4.65
CA SER A 25 2.54 6.04 4.32
C SER A 25 3.59 7.09 4.69
N ALA A 26 3.53 8.24 4.03
CA ALA A 26 4.40 9.38 4.30
C ALA A 26 3.56 10.66 4.43
N SER A 27 3.87 11.49 5.41
CA SER A 27 3.25 12.81 5.56
C SER A 27 3.79 13.78 4.51
N LEU A 28 2.95 14.71 4.08
CA LEU A 28 3.28 15.75 3.11
C LEU A 28 2.88 17.09 3.72
N GLU A 29 3.78 18.07 3.62
CA GLU A 29 3.57 19.43 4.16
C GLU A 29 2.55 20.25 3.34
N SER A 30 2.31 19.86 2.08
CA SER A 30 1.38 20.55 1.19
C SER A 30 0.02 19.87 1.18
N ASP A 31 -1.05 20.68 1.23
CA ASP A 31 -2.43 20.21 1.11
C ASP A 31 -2.78 19.67 -0.28
N ASN A 32 -2.08 20.15 -1.32
CA ASN A 32 -2.26 19.67 -2.70
C ASN A 32 -0.92 19.30 -3.36
N PRO A 33 -0.27 18.23 -2.89
CA PRO A 33 1.05 17.86 -3.35
C PRO A 33 0.97 17.28 -4.76
N SER A 34 1.95 17.59 -5.62
CA SER A 34 2.06 16.96 -6.93
C SER A 34 2.27 15.45 -6.80
N LEU A 35 1.90 14.67 -7.83
CA LEU A 35 2.13 13.22 -7.81
C LEU A 35 3.63 12.89 -7.66
N LYS A 36 4.51 13.71 -8.26
CA LYS A 36 5.96 13.58 -8.12
C LYS A 36 6.40 13.74 -6.66
N ALA A 37 5.86 14.73 -5.94
CA ALA A 37 6.16 14.93 -4.52
C ALA A 37 5.66 13.77 -3.66
N CYS A 38 4.44 13.28 -3.92
CA CYS A 38 3.89 12.12 -3.21
C CYS A 38 4.79 10.89 -3.38
N ARG A 39 5.22 10.63 -4.62
CA ARG A 39 6.11 9.50 -4.94
C ARG A 39 7.48 9.64 -4.28
N ALA A 40 8.09 10.82 -4.34
CA ALA A 40 9.37 11.05 -3.69
C ALA A 40 9.32 10.81 -2.17
N ALA A 41 8.23 11.24 -1.51
CA ALA A 41 8.06 11.03 -0.08
C ALA A 41 7.92 9.55 0.29
N ILE A 42 7.09 8.80 -0.44
CA ILE A 42 6.93 7.37 -0.17
C ILE A 42 8.18 6.57 -0.56
N ASP A 43 8.89 6.94 -1.62
CA ASP A 43 10.14 6.28 -2.03
C ASP A 43 11.22 6.49 -0.97
N LYS A 44 11.30 7.70 -0.40
CA LYS A 44 12.17 7.99 0.75
C LYS A 44 11.81 7.10 1.94
N TYR A 45 10.52 7.05 2.31
CA TYR A 45 10.05 6.21 3.41
C TYR A 45 10.38 4.72 3.20
N LEU A 46 10.05 4.17 2.03
CA LEU A 46 10.30 2.78 1.69
C LEU A 46 11.79 2.45 1.77
N LYS A 47 12.66 3.32 1.25
CA LYS A 47 14.11 3.13 1.30
C LYS A 47 14.66 3.25 2.72
N SER A 48 14.30 4.31 3.46
CA SER A 48 14.91 4.60 4.77
C SER A 48 14.38 3.72 5.88
N ILE A 49 13.10 3.36 5.83
CA ILE A 49 12.42 2.63 6.91
C ILE A 49 12.38 1.14 6.58
N LEU A 50 12.03 0.77 5.34
CA LEU A 50 11.82 -0.62 4.96
C LEU A 50 12.94 -1.20 4.07
N GLY A 51 13.96 -0.42 3.73
CA GLY A 51 15.04 -0.88 2.84
C GLY A 51 14.58 -1.23 1.43
N ILE A 52 13.42 -0.76 0.99
CA ILE A 52 12.82 -1.04 -0.32
C ILE A 52 13.12 0.13 -1.28
N CYS A 53 13.93 -0.13 -2.31
CA CYS A 53 14.23 0.85 -3.36
C CYS A 53 13.12 0.83 -4.44
N ALA A 54 12.19 1.78 -4.39
CA ALA A 54 11.02 1.84 -5.28
C ALA A 54 10.99 3.03 -6.25
N ASN A 55 12.13 3.69 -6.47
CA ASN A 55 12.23 4.83 -7.38
C ASN A 55 12.10 4.39 -8.86
N SER A 56 12.02 5.35 -9.78
CA SER A 56 11.80 5.10 -11.21
C SER A 56 12.91 4.32 -11.91
N GLU A 57 14.09 4.22 -11.31
CA GLU A 57 15.25 3.50 -11.85
C GLU A 57 15.32 2.04 -11.34
N SER A 58 14.43 1.68 -10.40
CA SER A 58 14.42 0.37 -9.79
C SER A 58 13.73 -0.68 -10.65
N GLU A 59 14.45 -1.75 -11.00
CA GLU A 59 13.89 -2.94 -11.64
C GLU A 59 12.90 -3.69 -10.72
N LEU A 60 12.86 -3.35 -9.44
CA LEU A 60 11.93 -3.91 -8.47
C LEU A 60 10.48 -3.54 -8.79
N VAL A 61 10.22 -2.35 -9.32
CA VAL A 61 8.85 -1.84 -9.48
C VAL A 61 8.28 -2.25 -10.84
N ILE A 62 7.33 -3.19 -10.84
CA ILE A 62 6.71 -3.68 -12.08
C ILE A 62 5.58 -2.75 -12.53
N GLU A 63 4.78 -2.24 -11.59
CA GLU A 63 3.66 -1.35 -11.91
C GLU A 63 3.36 -0.41 -10.73
N ARG A 64 3.03 0.85 -11.03
CA ARG A 64 2.70 1.84 -10.00
C ARG A 64 1.61 2.78 -10.49
N LYS A 65 0.50 2.88 -9.75
CA LYS A 65 -0.70 3.64 -10.15
C LYS A 65 -1.34 4.37 -8.97
N LEU A 66 -1.74 5.62 -9.19
CA LEU A 66 -2.66 6.31 -8.31
C LEU A 66 -4.03 5.62 -8.41
N VAL A 67 -4.58 5.18 -7.28
CA VAL A 67 -5.86 4.44 -7.25
C VAL A 67 -7.00 5.28 -6.66
N GLY A 68 -6.68 6.39 -6.01
CA GLY A 68 -7.67 7.37 -5.58
C GLY A 68 -7.17 8.24 -4.43
N ALA A 69 -8.12 8.87 -3.75
CA ALA A 69 -7.90 9.58 -2.50
C ALA A 69 -9.05 9.30 -1.54
N TYR A 70 -8.80 9.43 -0.24
CA TYR A 70 -9.80 9.27 0.80
C TYR A 70 -9.55 10.29 1.92
N LYS A 71 -10.61 10.97 2.34
CA LYS A 71 -10.60 11.89 3.48
C LYS A 71 -11.19 11.17 4.69
N HIS A 72 -10.35 10.90 5.68
CA HIS A 72 -10.81 10.37 6.96
C HIS A 72 -10.96 11.52 7.96
N VAL A 73 -12.11 11.58 8.60
CA VAL A 73 -12.45 12.64 9.55
C VAL A 73 -12.51 12.05 10.94
N PHE A 74 -11.59 12.47 11.80
CA PHE A 74 -11.68 12.31 13.24
C PHE A 74 -12.40 13.53 13.83
N SER A 75 -12.78 13.45 15.12
CA SER A 75 -13.50 14.54 15.80
C SER A 75 -12.85 15.91 15.67
N HIS A 76 -11.50 15.97 15.61
CA HIS A 76 -10.76 17.24 15.56
C HIS A 76 -9.72 17.29 14.43
N ILE A 77 -9.59 16.24 13.61
CA ILE A 77 -8.53 16.12 12.61
C ILE A 77 -9.11 15.60 11.31
N HIS A 78 -8.73 16.25 10.21
CA HIS A 78 -9.06 15.83 8.86
C HIS A 78 -7.82 15.28 8.18
N MET A 79 -7.80 13.98 7.92
CA MET A 79 -6.67 13.31 7.28
C MET A 79 -6.98 13.05 5.81
N HIS A 80 -6.22 13.67 4.92
CA HIS A 80 -6.36 13.51 3.48
C HIS A 80 -5.30 12.52 2.96
N MET A 81 -5.75 11.35 2.52
CA MET A 81 -4.86 10.30 2.02
C MET A 81 -4.93 10.21 0.50
N LYS A 82 -3.79 10.32 -0.17
CA LYS A 82 -3.62 9.90 -1.57
C LYS A 82 -3.22 8.43 -1.58
N ILE A 83 -3.93 7.63 -2.34
CA ILE A 83 -3.77 6.17 -2.32
C ILE A 83 -3.06 5.76 -3.61
N GLU A 84 -1.88 5.19 -3.46
CA GLU A 84 -1.11 4.60 -4.53
C GLU A 84 -1.04 3.08 -4.36
N TRP A 85 -1.18 2.37 -5.46
CA TRP A 85 -0.89 0.94 -5.53
C TRP A 85 0.40 0.73 -6.30
N MET A 86 1.30 -0.05 -5.69
CA MET A 86 2.58 -0.43 -6.26
C MET A 86 2.68 -1.95 -6.25
N ARG A 87 3.04 -2.52 -7.40
CA ARG A 87 3.36 -3.92 -7.55
C ARG A 87 4.85 -4.04 -7.78
N ILE A 88 5.50 -4.75 -6.87
CA ILE A 88 6.93 -5.03 -6.94
C ILE A 88 7.17 -6.48 -7.38
N HIS A 89 8.31 -6.70 -8.02
CA HIS A 89 8.91 -8.01 -8.13
C HIS A 89 9.47 -8.38 -6.76
N VAL A 90 9.39 -9.65 -6.41
CA VAL A 90 9.92 -10.16 -5.16
C VAL A 90 10.66 -11.43 -5.53
N ASP A 91 11.98 -11.43 -5.38
CA ASP A 91 12.72 -12.70 -5.39
C ASP A 91 12.32 -13.46 -4.12
N LYS A 92 11.97 -14.74 -4.24
CA LYS A 92 11.63 -15.57 -3.07
C LYS A 92 12.79 -15.71 -2.08
N LYS A 93 14.02 -15.41 -2.53
CA LYS A 93 15.22 -15.33 -1.68
C LYS A 93 15.41 -13.96 -1.03
N ASP A 94 14.62 -12.96 -1.41
CA ASP A 94 14.67 -11.62 -0.84
C ASP A 94 14.17 -11.66 0.62
N PRO A 95 14.97 -11.20 1.59
CA PRO A 95 14.59 -11.20 3.00
C PRO A 95 13.35 -10.35 3.30
N HIS A 96 12.96 -9.44 2.40
CA HIS A 96 11.80 -8.56 2.58
C HIS A 96 10.47 -9.26 2.34
N TRP A 97 10.45 -10.48 1.78
CA TRP A 97 9.26 -11.30 1.69
C TRP A 97 9.10 -12.21 2.90
N ASP A 98 8.21 -11.82 3.82
CA ASP A 98 7.79 -12.71 4.91
C ASP A 98 6.36 -12.40 5.33
N THR A 99 5.61 -13.47 5.58
CA THR A 99 4.27 -13.39 6.16
C THR A 99 4.30 -13.26 7.68
N ASN A 100 5.43 -13.63 8.31
CA ASN A 100 5.71 -13.36 9.71
C ASN A 100 6.15 -11.91 9.89
N ALA A 101 5.84 -11.35 11.06
CA ALA A 101 6.29 -10.00 11.39
C ALA A 101 7.81 -9.96 11.58
N LYS A 102 8.46 -9.01 10.91
CA LYS A 102 9.89 -8.70 11.06
C LYS A 102 10.06 -7.28 11.55
N THR A 103 11.11 -7.02 12.31
CA THR A 103 11.44 -5.66 12.74
C THR A 103 12.59 -5.12 11.91
N LEU A 104 12.35 -4.04 11.18
CA LEU A 104 13.36 -3.31 10.42
C LEU A 104 13.32 -1.85 10.83
N ASN A 105 14.48 -1.29 11.22
CA ASN A 105 14.60 0.09 11.71
C ASN A 105 13.59 0.45 12.83
N GLY A 106 13.28 -0.51 13.70
CA GLY A 106 12.33 -0.32 14.80
C GLY A 106 10.86 -0.37 14.41
N ILE A 107 10.53 -0.63 13.14
CA ILE A 107 9.18 -0.81 12.63
C ILE A 107 8.93 -2.30 12.38
N GLU A 108 7.85 -2.84 12.94
CA GLU A 108 7.38 -4.19 12.60
C GLU A 108 6.65 -4.15 11.26
N GLU A 109 7.03 -4.99 10.31
CA GLU A 109 6.39 -5.15 8.99
C GLU A 109 6.02 -6.60 8.71
N LYS A 110 5.02 -6.82 7.84
CA LYS A 110 4.68 -8.15 7.31
C LYS A 110 3.91 -8.06 6.00
N TRP A 111 4.00 -9.12 5.21
CA TRP A 111 3.13 -9.35 4.06
C TRP A 111 1.89 -10.12 4.46
N VAL A 112 0.71 -9.56 4.16
CA VAL A 112 -0.57 -10.20 4.48
C VAL A 112 -1.29 -10.58 3.19
N PRO A 113 -1.72 -11.84 3.03
CA PRO A 113 -2.61 -12.22 1.93
C PRO A 113 -3.84 -11.31 1.86
N ILE A 114 -4.25 -10.88 0.66
CA ILE A 114 -5.42 -10.01 0.48
C ILE A 114 -6.66 -10.56 1.22
N ASN A 115 -6.87 -11.88 1.17
CA ASN A 115 -8.00 -12.51 1.85
C ASN A 115 -7.87 -12.52 3.38
N GLY A 116 -6.68 -12.43 3.97
CA GLY A 116 -6.47 -12.38 5.42
C GLY A 116 -6.46 -10.97 6.01
N LEU A 117 -6.63 -9.92 5.18
CA LEU A 117 -6.51 -8.54 5.65
C LEU A 117 -7.61 -8.11 6.64
N HIS A 118 -8.77 -8.77 6.61
CA HIS A 118 -9.90 -8.48 7.49
C HIS A 118 -9.65 -8.90 8.95
N ASP A 119 -8.81 -9.91 9.15
CA ASP A 119 -8.42 -10.42 10.47
C ASP A 119 -7.28 -9.62 11.11
N VAL A 120 -6.72 -8.66 10.37
CA VAL A 120 -5.67 -7.79 10.88
C VAL A 120 -6.32 -6.60 11.60
N GLY A 121 -5.77 -6.22 12.76
CA GLY A 121 -6.17 -5.03 13.49
C GLY A 121 -5.88 -3.73 12.72
N LEU A 122 -6.72 -3.40 11.74
CA LEU A 122 -6.67 -2.19 10.92
C LEU A 122 -7.55 -1.08 11.51
N THR A 123 -7.12 0.17 11.37
CA THR A 123 -7.96 1.33 11.66
C THR A 123 -9.11 1.45 10.65
N SER A 124 -10.20 2.13 11.01
CA SER A 124 -11.34 2.39 10.11
C SER A 124 -10.91 3.14 8.84
N GLY A 125 -9.99 4.11 8.97
CA GLY A 125 -9.41 4.82 7.83
C GLY A 125 -8.66 3.89 6.86
N VAL A 126 -7.84 2.99 7.39
CA VAL A 126 -7.08 2.02 6.57
C VAL A 126 -8.01 1.00 5.90
N LYS A 127 -9.09 0.59 6.56
CA LYS A 127 -10.13 -0.27 5.93
C LYS A 127 -10.74 0.40 4.69
N LYS A 128 -11.01 1.71 4.74
CA LYS A 128 -11.50 2.46 3.57
C LYS A 128 -10.47 2.60 2.45
N VAL A 129 -9.19 2.73 2.79
CA VAL A 129 -8.11 2.67 1.79
C VAL A 129 -8.07 1.31 1.08
N TYR A 130 -8.25 0.23 1.84
CA TYR A 130 -8.32 -1.13 1.28
C TYR A 130 -9.53 -1.33 0.36
N GLU A 131 -10.71 -0.86 0.75
CA GLU A 131 -11.91 -0.88 -0.11
C GLU A 131 -11.65 -0.19 -1.47
N LYS A 132 -11.02 1.00 -1.46
CA LYS A 132 -10.65 1.72 -2.70
C LYS A 132 -9.69 0.92 -3.59
N PHE A 133 -8.74 0.21 -2.97
CA PHE A 133 -7.86 -0.70 -3.70
C PHE A 133 -8.63 -1.89 -4.32
N LEU A 134 -9.58 -2.48 -3.59
CA LEU A 134 -10.42 -3.56 -4.11
C LEU A 134 -11.31 -3.09 -5.29
N GLU A 135 -11.91 -1.91 -5.19
CA GLU A 135 -12.66 -1.28 -6.29
C GLU A 135 -11.79 -1.14 -7.56
N PHE A 136 -10.56 -0.61 -7.40
CA PHE A 136 -9.60 -0.47 -8.48
C PHE A 136 -9.24 -1.83 -9.13
N ARG A 137 -9.03 -2.86 -8.31
CA ARG A 137 -8.76 -4.22 -8.79
C ARG A 137 -9.96 -4.83 -9.52
N GLY A 138 -11.17 -4.64 -9.00
CA GLY A 138 -12.41 -5.10 -9.64
C GLY A 138 -12.59 -4.49 -11.02
N ARG A 139 -12.35 -3.17 -11.16
CA ARG A 139 -12.38 -2.48 -12.46
C ARG A 139 -11.36 -3.07 -13.44
N LYS A 140 -10.13 -3.36 -13.00
CA LYS A 140 -9.12 -4.02 -13.86
C LYS A 140 -9.60 -5.40 -14.35
N ASN A 141 -10.26 -6.18 -13.51
CA ASN A 141 -10.80 -7.49 -13.93
C ASN A 141 -11.92 -7.34 -14.98
N ILE A 142 -12.82 -6.36 -14.81
CA ILE A 142 -13.87 -6.06 -15.79
C ILE A 142 -13.28 -5.60 -17.13
N THR A 143 -12.28 -4.71 -17.11
CA THR A 143 -11.59 -4.24 -18.32
C THR A 143 -10.82 -5.36 -19.01
N LYS A 144 -10.14 -6.25 -18.26
CA LYS A 144 -9.49 -7.45 -18.82
C LYS A 144 -10.49 -8.41 -19.47
N LEU A 145 -11.66 -8.61 -18.86
CA LEU A 145 -12.74 -9.43 -19.43
C LEU A 145 -13.34 -8.83 -20.71
N ARG A 146 -13.42 -7.49 -20.80
CA ARG A 146 -13.86 -6.79 -22.02
C ARG A 146 -12.80 -6.83 -23.13
N GLY A 147 -11.51 -6.66 -22.80
CA GLY A 147 -10.41 -6.73 -23.77
C GLY A 147 -10.14 -8.12 -24.35
N LYS A 148 -10.63 -9.19 -23.71
CA LYS A 148 -10.59 -10.57 -24.26
C LYS A 148 -11.73 -10.89 -25.22
N ARG A 149 -12.73 -10.01 -25.39
CA ARG A 149 -13.85 -10.23 -26.34
C ARG A 149 -13.61 -9.43 -27.63
N LYS A 150 -13.41 -10.18 -28.73
CA LYS A 150 -13.16 -9.85 -30.17
C LYS A 150 -11.69 -9.92 -30.59
N ARG A 151 -11.33 -10.67 -31.65
CA ARG A 151 -12.00 -10.86 -32.96
C ARG A 151 -12.01 -12.36 -33.38
N ILE A 152 -13.20 -12.94 -33.57
CA ILE A 152 -13.42 -13.98 -34.57
C ILE A 152 -14.20 -13.23 -35.65
N ASP A 153 -13.52 -13.00 -36.77
CA ASP A 153 -14.00 -12.76 -38.14
C ASP A 153 -12.77 -12.36 -38.96
#